data_AF-H1KQW4-F1
#
_entry.id   AF-H1KQW4-F1
#
_cell.length_a   1.000
_cell.length_b   1.000
_cell.length_c   1.000
_cell.angle_alpha   90.00
_cell.angle_beta   90.00
_cell.angle_gamma   90.00
#
_symmetry.space_group_name_H-M   'P 1'
#
loop_
_entity.id
_entity.type
_entity.pdbx_description
1 polymer ?
#
loop_
_entity_poly.entity_id
_entity_poly.type
_entity_poly.pdbx_seq_one_letter_code
_entity_poly.pdbx_strand_id
1 'polypeptide(L)'
;MVDSPPFRPDRAKDAIEGDGDFLLPICAPKPGLLMGESLAVIVLTTVEGQRVGVPLGMQGLSDLHEVSREALWMLQATDKDSVQ
;
A
#
# COMPACT_ATOMS: atom_id res chain seq x y z
N MET A 1 0.50 -20.86 10.33
CA MET A 1 -0.17 -19.79 9.56
C MET A 1 -0.94 -20.49 8.46
N VAL A 2 -2.24 -20.28 8.35
CA VAL A 2 -3.02 -20.85 7.24
C VAL A 2 -2.54 -20.14 5.98
N ASP A 3 -2.02 -20.90 5.01
CA ASP A 3 -1.65 -20.37 3.71
C ASP A 3 -2.92 -19.91 2.99
N SER A 4 -3.26 -18.64 3.18
CA SER A 4 -4.35 -18.01 2.44
C SER A 4 -4.00 -18.04 0.95
N PRO A 5 -4.93 -18.47 0.08
CA PRO A 5 -4.66 -18.53 -1.35
C PRO A 5 -4.23 -17.15 -1.85
N PRO A 6 -3.26 -17.04 -2.78
CA PRO A 6 -2.70 -15.77 -3.23
C PRO A 6 -3.77 -14.80 -3.74
N PHE A 7 -3.49 -13.50 -3.65
CA PHE A 7 -4.41 -12.47 -4.14
C PHE A 7 -4.59 -12.62 -5.66
N ARG A 8 -5.80 -12.35 -6.15
CA ARG A 8 -6.22 -12.53 -7.54
C ARG A 8 -6.89 -11.24 -8.01
N PRO A 9 -6.13 -10.31 -8.60
CA PRO A 9 -6.67 -9.02 -9.06
C PRO A 9 -7.81 -9.20 -10.06
N ASP A 10 -7.73 -10.22 -10.92
CA ASP A 10 -8.73 -10.60 -11.92
C ASP A 10 -10.08 -11.06 -11.34
N ARG A 11 -10.12 -11.38 -10.04
CA ARG A 11 -11.32 -11.85 -9.33
C ARG A 11 -11.70 -10.96 -8.15
N ALA A 12 -10.96 -9.87 -7.94
CA ALA A 12 -11.25 -8.94 -6.87
C ALA A 12 -12.53 -8.17 -7.19
N LYS A 13 -13.27 -7.81 -6.13
CA LYS A 13 -14.38 -6.85 -6.23
C LYS A 13 -13.85 -5.46 -5.89
N ASP A 14 -14.47 -4.42 -6.44
CA ASP A 14 -14.15 -3.06 -6.07
C ASP A 14 -14.42 -2.85 -4.57
N ALA A 15 -13.47 -2.22 -3.89
CA ALA A 15 -13.50 -2.05 -2.44
C ALA A 15 -14.39 -0.88 -1.99
N ILE A 16 -14.72 0.04 -2.91
CA ILE A 16 -15.40 1.30 -2.61
C ILE A 16 -16.72 1.32 -3.35
N GLU A 17 -17.82 1.50 -2.63
CA GLU A 17 -19.14 1.83 -3.16
C GLU A 17 -19.61 3.15 -2.52
N GLY A 18 -19.87 4.19 -3.31
CA GLY A 18 -20.38 5.50 -2.86
C GLY A 18 -19.53 6.72 -3.23
N ASP A 19 -20.05 7.92 -2.96
CA ASP A 19 -19.37 9.20 -3.19
C ASP A 19 -18.56 9.64 -1.95
N GLY A 20 -17.31 10.08 -2.14
CA GLY A 20 -16.48 10.72 -1.11
C GLY A 20 -15.11 10.10 -0.89
N ASP A 21 -14.38 10.62 0.11
CA ASP A 21 -13.06 10.11 0.50
C ASP A 21 -13.19 8.74 1.18
N PHE A 22 -12.36 7.79 0.77
CA PHE A 22 -12.29 6.47 1.37
C PHE A 22 -10.99 6.30 2.15
N LEU A 23 -11.10 5.94 3.43
CA LEU A 23 -9.97 5.56 4.27
C LEU A 23 -9.84 4.04 4.27
N LEU A 24 -8.65 3.57 3.89
CA LEU A 24 -8.30 2.17 4.07
C LEU A 24 -8.32 1.82 5.56
N PRO A 25 -8.88 0.64 5.93
CA PRO A 25 -8.74 0.12 7.29
C PRO A 25 -7.28 -0.03 7.69
N ILE A 26 -7.03 -0.17 8.99
CA ILE A 26 -5.67 -0.37 9.51
C ILE A 26 -5.09 -1.63 8.86
N CYS A 27 -3.96 -1.45 8.16
CA CYS A 27 -3.28 -2.52 7.45
C CYS A 27 -2.18 -3.13 8.32
N ALA A 28 -2.11 -4.46 8.33
CA ALA A 28 -1.00 -5.21 8.89
C ALA A 28 0.32 -4.86 8.16
N PRO A 29 1.47 -4.93 8.86
CA PRO A 29 2.76 -4.63 8.26
C PRO A 29 3.14 -5.63 7.17
N LYS A 30 4.04 -5.21 6.26
CA LYS A 30 4.56 -5.98 5.11
C LYS A 30 3.53 -6.16 3.98
N PRO A 31 3.22 -5.08 3.23
CA PRO A 31 2.44 -5.22 2.01
C PRO A 31 3.11 -6.16 1.02
N GLY A 32 2.30 -6.91 0.26
CA GLY A 32 2.75 -7.59 -0.95
C GLY A 32 2.77 -6.62 -2.14
N LEU A 33 3.55 -6.96 -3.16
CA LEU A 33 3.55 -6.23 -4.43
C LEU A 33 3.46 -7.24 -5.57
N LEU A 34 2.42 -7.09 -6.40
CA LEU A 34 2.29 -7.82 -7.66
C LEU A 34 2.67 -6.88 -8.80
N MET A 35 3.55 -7.34 -9.70
CA MET A 35 4.07 -6.54 -10.81
C MET A 35 3.62 -7.16 -12.13
N GLY A 36 2.98 -6.35 -12.98
CA GLY A 36 2.71 -6.62 -14.38
C GLY A 36 3.52 -5.69 -15.28
N GLU A 37 3.29 -5.77 -16.59
CA GLU A 37 4.03 -4.97 -17.59
C GLU A 37 3.69 -3.47 -17.53
N SER A 38 2.43 -3.13 -17.20
CA SER A 38 1.93 -1.75 -17.19
C SER A 38 1.28 -1.33 -15.87
N LEU A 39 1.08 -2.29 -14.95
CA LEU A 39 0.36 -2.10 -13.70
C LEU A 39 1.05 -2.86 -12.57
N ALA A 40 1.15 -2.22 -11.42
CA ALA A 40 1.48 -2.86 -10.16
C ALA A 40 0.25 -2.87 -9.25
N VAL A 41 0.15 -3.87 -8.37
CA VAL A 41 -0.89 -3.93 -7.35
C VAL A 41 -0.23 -4.10 -5.99
N ILE A 42 -0.36 -3.08 -5.14
CA ILE A 42 0.02 -3.19 -3.72
C ILE A 42 -1.07 -4.00 -3.04
N VAL A 43 -0.70 -5.11 -2.40
CA VAL A 43 -1.61 -5.99 -1.69
C VAL A 43 -1.47 -5.73 -0.20
N LEU A 44 -2.47 -5.09 0.38
CA LEU A 44 -2.58 -4.82 1.81
C LEU A 44 -3.45 -5.88 2.47
N THR A 45 -3.09 -6.31 3.66
CA THR A 45 -3.94 -7.14 4.52
C THR A 45 -4.40 -6.28 5.69
N THR A 46 -5.69 -6.15 5.92
CA THR A 46 -6.23 -5.40 7.06
C THR A 46 -6.04 -6.20 8.35
N VAL A 47 -6.14 -5.55 9.51
CA VAL A 47 -6.07 -6.23 10.81
C VAL A 47 -7.22 -7.23 11.02
N GLU A 48 -8.33 -7.06 10.31
CA GLU A 48 -9.47 -7.98 10.24
C GLU A 48 -9.23 -9.16 9.27
N GLY A 49 -8.06 -9.21 8.62
CA GLY A 49 -7.68 -10.28 7.69
C GLY A 49 -8.25 -10.12 6.27
N GLN A 50 -8.87 -8.98 5.97
CA GLN A 50 -9.33 -8.69 4.61
C GLN A 50 -8.14 -8.31 3.73
N ARG A 51 -8.24 -8.55 2.41
CA ARG A 51 -7.18 -8.17 1.47
C ARG A 51 -7.67 -7.11 0.51
N VAL A 52 -6.89 -6.05 0.37
CA VAL A 52 -7.18 -4.92 -0.50
C VAL A 52 -6.04 -4.77 -1.50
N GLY A 53 -6.39 -4.73 -2.78
CA GLY A 53 -5.45 -4.43 -3.85
C GLY A 53 -5.55 -2.96 -4.23
N VAL A 54 -4.43 -2.24 -4.21
CA VAL A 54 -4.34 -0.85 -4.69
C VAL A 54 -3.62 -0.87 -6.04
N PRO A 55 -4.34 -0.77 -7.17
CA PRO A 55 -3.73 -0.75 -8.48
C PRO A 55 -3.05 0.60 -8.74
N LEU A 56 -1.83 0.55 -9.24
CA LEU A 56 -1.03 1.73 -9.60
C LEU A 56 -0.40 1.50 -10.97
N GLY A 57 -0.44 2.51 -11.83
CA GLY A 57 0.41 2.54 -13.01
C GLY A 57 1.88 2.59 -12.61
N MET A 58 2.78 2.18 -13.50
CA MET A 58 4.22 2.13 -13.22
C MET A 58 4.80 3.48 -12.77
N GLN A 59 4.34 4.58 -13.38
CA GLN A 59 4.75 5.93 -12.96
C GLN A 59 4.27 6.23 -11.54
N GLY A 60 3.00 5.96 -11.24
CA GLY A 60 2.44 6.18 -9.90
C GLY A 60 3.15 5.37 -8.80
N LEU A 61 3.63 4.16 -9.12
CA LEU A 61 4.46 3.39 -8.19
C LEU A 61 5.83 4.05 -7.95
N SER A 62 6.46 4.59 -9.00
CA SER A 62 7.72 5.33 -8.89
C SER A 62 7.56 6.59 -8.04
N ASP A 63 6.51 7.37 -8.31
CA ASP A 63 6.20 8.60 -7.58
C ASP A 63 5.93 8.29 -6.10
N LEU A 64 5.18 7.22 -5.81
CA LEU A 64 4.91 6.77 -4.45
C LEU A 64 6.20 6.40 -3.72
N HIS A 65 7.14 5.72 -4.38
CA HIS A 65 8.44 5.40 -3.81
C HIS A 65 9.25 6.67 -3.47
N GLU A 66 9.27 7.66 -4.36
CA GLU A 66 9.98 8.93 -4.14
C GLU A 66 9.39 9.71 -2.96
N VAL A 67 8.07 9.95 -2.97
CA VAL A 67 7.39 10.69 -1.90
C VAL A 67 7.54 9.98 -0.55
N SER A 68 7.41 8.65 -0.53
CA SER A 68 7.59 7.87 0.70
C SER A 68 9.02 7.97 1.23
N ARG A 69 10.02 7.94 0.34
CA ARG A 69 11.43 8.08 0.70
C ARG A 69 11.72 9.45 1.32
N GLU A 70 11.21 10.51 0.70
CA GLU A 70 11.37 11.88 1.21
C GLU A 70 10.71 12.05 2.58
N ALA A 71 9.48 11.58 2.74
CA ALA A 71 8.77 11.64 4.02
C ALA A 71 9.54 10.90 5.13
N LEU A 72 10.07 9.71 4.85
CA LEU A 72 10.87 8.95 5.80
C LEU A 72 12.18 9.65 6.16
N TRP A 73 12.83 10.31 5.21
CA TRP A 73 14.02 11.12 5.47
C TRP A 73 13.71 12.30 6.39
N MET A 74 12.60 12.99 6.18
CA MET A 74 12.19 14.11 7.03
C MET A 74 11.97 13.66 8.48
N LEU A 75 11.31 12.52 8.70
CA LEU A 75 11.10 11.96 10.04
C LEU A 75 12.42 11.65 10.76
N GLN A 76 13.41 11.14 10.03
CA GLN A 76 14.73 10.84 10.59
C GLN A 76 15.58 12.09 10.86
N ALA A 77 15.39 13.16 10.09
CA ALA A 77 16.10 14.41 10.29
C ALA A 77 15.64 15.13 11.57
N THR A 78 14.33 15.16 11.83
CA THR A 78 13.77 15.74 13.06
C THR A 78 14.27 15.04 14.33
N ASP A 79 14.51 13.73 14.27
CA ASP A 79 15.01 12.92 15.39
C ASP A 79 16.51 13.15 15.68
N LYS A 80 17.27 13.68 14.70
CA LYS A 80 18.70 14.00 14.86
C LYS A 80 18.96 15.41 15.41
N ASP A 81 18.03 16.33 15.20
CA ASP A 81 18.14 17.71 15.70
C ASP A 81 17.70 17.86 17.16
N SER A 82 17.25 16.78 17.82
CA SER A 82 16.87 16.78 19.24
C SER A 82 17.99 16.39 20.21
N VAL A 83 19.22 16.20 19.71
CA VAL A 83 20.42 15.93 20.52
C VAL A 83 21.40 17.09 20.41
N GLN A 84 21.06 18.25 21.01
CA GLN A 84 22.01 19.29 21.39
C GLN A 84 21.61 19.93 22.71
#